data_AF-A0A516SAJ3-F1
#
_entry.id   AF-A0A516SAJ3-F1
#
_cell.length_a   1.000
_cell.length_b   1.000
_cell.length_c   1.000
_cell.angle_alpha   90.00
_cell.angle_beta   90.00
_cell.angle_gamma   90.00
#
_symmetry.space_group_name_H-M   'P 1'
#
loop_
_entity.id
_entity.type
_entity.pdbx_description
1 polymer ?
#
loop_
_entity_poly.entity_id
_entity_poly.type
_entity_poly.pdbx_seq_one_letter_code
_entity_poly.pdbx_strand_id
1 'polypeptide(L)'
;MSNSDEKLCRYTDAYHSGIYTKDEAVGAMIEILASSPDFIGLWSGMPDWAQSAVWIFLKSCDETVVLYNVSTGSNEAISPRLIELKSWLAREKGYK
;
A
#
# COMPACT_ATOMS: atom_id res chain seq x y z
N MET A 1 19.00 3.13 -4.68
CA MET A 1 17.56 2.84 -4.73
C MET A 1 17.38 1.42 -4.24
N SER A 2 16.48 1.20 -3.27
CA SER A 2 16.17 -0.17 -2.83
C SER A 2 15.28 -0.86 -3.87
N ASN A 3 15.26 -2.20 -3.89
CA ASN A 3 14.37 -2.98 -4.77
C ASN A 3 12.88 -2.62 -4.53
N SER A 4 12.53 -2.22 -3.31
CA SER A 4 11.17 -1.80 -2.96
C SER A 4 10.79 -0.43 -3.55
N ASP A 5 11.72 0.53 -3.59
CA ASP A 5 11.51 1.84 -4.24
C ASP A 5 11.24 1.67 -5.73
N GLU A 6 12.03 0.84 -6.41
CA GLU A 6 11.87 0.56 -7.84
C GLU A 6 10.51 -0.09 -8.14
N LYS A 7 10.07 -1.03 -7.29
CA LYS A 7 8.75 -1.65 -7.44
C LYS A 7 7.62 -0.64 -7.24
N LEU A 8 7.74 0.25 -6.26
CA LEU A 8 6.74 1.30 -5.99
C LEU A 8 6.58 2.27 -7.16
N CYS A 9 7.70 2.70 -7.75
CA CYS A 9 7.70 3.52 -8.97
C CYS A 9 7.04 2.77 -10.14
N ARG A 10 7.36 1.48 -10.34
CA ARG A 10 6.74 0.69 -11.42
C ARG A 10 5.22 0.59 -11.31
N TYR A 11 4.66 0.43 -10.11
CA TYR A 11 3.21 0.39 -9.93
C TYR A 11 2.55 1.76 -10.14
N THR A 12 3.26 2.84 -9.79
CA THR A 12 2.84 4.21 -10.09
C THR A 12 2.76 4.44 -11.61
N ASP A 13 3.79 4.01 -12.35
CA ASP A 13 3.86 4.14 -13.80
C ASP A 13 2.86 3.21 -14.52
N ALA A 14 2.67 2.00 -14.01
CA ALA A 14 1.70 1.04 -14.53
C ALA A 14 0.25 1.52 -14.37
N TYR A 15 -0.06 2.24 -13.29
CA TYR A 15 -1.35 2.92 -13.13
C TYR A 15 -1.51 4.05 -14.17
N HIS A 16 -0.52 4.92 -14.32
CA HIS A 16 -0.59 6.03 -15.28
C HIS A 16 -0.66 5.58 -16.74
N SER A 17 -0.07 4.43 -17.06
CA SER A 17 -0.14 3.82 -18.39
C SER A 17 -1.42 3.02 -18.63
N GLY A 18 -2.29 2.87 -17.62
CA GLY A 18 -3.54 2.11 -17.72
C GLY A 18 -3.37 0.59 -17.75
N ILE A 19 -2.16 0.08 -17.44
CA ILE A 19 -1.89 -1.35 -17.32
C ILE A 19 -2.58 -1.92 -16.09
N TYR A 20 -2.59 -1.15 -14.99
CA TYR A 20 -3.32 -1.50 -13.77
C TYR A 20 -4.43 -0.50 -13.49
N THR A 21 -5.53 -1.02 -12.95
CA THR A 21 -6.54 -0.20 -12.29
C THR A 21 -5.95 0.45 -11.03
N LYS A 22 -6.63 1.49 -10.53
CA LYS A 22 -6.24 2.17 -9.30
C LYS A 22 -6.16 1.18 -8.13
N ASP A 23 -7.12 0.27 -8.03
CA ASP A 23 -7.22 -0.67 -6.91
C ASP A 23 -6.10 -1.72 -6.96
N GLU A 24 -5.75 -2.22 -8.14
CA GLU A 24 -4.62 -3.15 -8.32
C GLU A 24 -3.28 -2.49 -7.97
N ALA A 25 -3.06 -1.24 -8.44
CA ALA A 25 -1.86 -0.49 -8.12
C ALA A 25 -1.75 -0.21 -6.62
N VAL A 26 -2.85 0.22 -5.99
CA VAL A 26 -2.90 0.46 -4.54
C VAL A 26 -2.68 -0.82 -3.74
N GLY A 27 -3.29 -1.94 -4.12
CA GLY A 27 -3.09 -3.23 -3.48
C GLY A 27 -1.63 -3.68 -3.50
N ALA A 28 -0.97 -3.55 -4.66
CA ALA A 28 0.44 -3.88 -4.79
C ALA A 28 1.36 -2.94 -3.96
N MET A 29 1.06 -1.65 -3.92
CA MET A 29 1.81 -0.69 -3.08
C MET A 29 1.67 -1.01 -1.59
N ILE A 30 0.46 -1.37 -1.16
CA ILE A 30 0.16 -1.80 0.20
C ILE A 30 0.96 -3.07 0.56
N GLU A 31 1.03 -4.04 -0.36
CA GLU A 31 1.81 -5.26 -0.16
C GLU A 31 3.31 -4.96 0.01
N ILE A 32 3.86 -4.05 -0.80
CA ILE A 32 5.26 -3.60 -0.70
C ILE A 32 5.52 -2.92 0.65
N LEU A 33 4.66 -1.99 1.05
CA LEU A 33 4.78 -1.27 2.31
C LEU A 33 4.73 -2.23 3.50
N ALA A 34 3.73 -3.11 3.55
CA ALA A 34 3.56 -4.05 4.65
C ALA A 34 4.70 -5.08 4.73
N SER A 35 5.36 -5.39 3.60
CA SER A 35 6.46 -6.35 3.54
C SER A 35 7.83 -5.72 3.79
N SER A 36 7.93 -4.39 3.83
CA SER A 36 9.20 -3.68 4.00
C SER A 36 9.42 -3.27 5.46
N PRO A 37 10.61 -3.54 6.03
CA PRO A 37 10.98 -3.01 7.35
C PRO A 37 11.18 -1.48 7.34
N ASP A 38 11.38 -0.88 6.17
CA ASP A 38 11.54 0.57 5.98
C ASP A 38 10.31 1.18 5.28
N PHE A 39 9.12 0.89 5.79
CA PHE A 39 7.89 1.44 5.22
C PHE A 39 7.80 2.97 5.38
N ILE A 40 8.50 3.57 6.34
CA ILE A 40 8.55 5.03 6.55
C ILE A 40 9.29 5.71 5.39
N GLY A 41 10.46 5.18 5.02
CA GLY A 41 11.22 5.67 3.87
C GLY A 41 10.43 5.53 2.57
N LEU A 42 9.83 4.34 2.35
CA LEU A 42 9.01 4.07 1.17
C LEU A 42 7.79 4.99 1.08
N TRP A 43 7.06 5.17 2.19
CA TRP A 43 5.90 6.06 2.24
C TRP A 43 6.26 7.49 1.85
N SER A 44 7.38 8.00 2.36
CA SER A 44 7.86 9.36 2.07
C SER A 44 8.24 9.55 0.60
N GLY A 45 8.64 8.48 -0.09
CA GLY A 45 8.94 8.48 -1.52
C GLY A 45 7.71 8.34 -2.43
N MET A 46 6.53 8.04 -1.88
CA MET A 46 5.31 7.89 -2.67
C MET A 46 4.74 9.24 -3.10
N PRO A 47 4.18 9.36 -4.32
CA PRO A 47 3.46 10.56 -4.73
C PRO A 47 2.17 10.74 -3.91
N ASP A 48 1.74 12.00 -3.74
CA ASP A 48 0.60 12.38 -2.88
C ASP A 48 -0.70 11.64 -3.21
N TRP A 49 -0.96 11.38 -4.50
CA TRP A 49 -2.14 10.64 -4.93
C TRP A 49 -2.13 9.20 -4.41
N ALA A 50 -0.96 8.57 -4.40
CA ALA A 50 -0.78 7.18 -3.98
C ALA A 50 -0.85 7.08 -2.46
N GLN A 51 -0.20 8.01 -1.75
CA GLN A 51 -0.35 8.14 -0.30
C GLN A 51 -1.84 8.30 0.08
N SER A 52 -2.55 9.20 -0.60
CA SER A 52 -3.98 9.44 -0.34
C SER A 52 -4.83 8.20 -0.63
N ALA A 53 -4.57 7.50 -1.74
CA ALA A 53 -5.31 6.31 -2.13
C ALA A 53 -5.07 5.13 -1.17
N VAL A 54 -3.81 4.89 -0.78
CA VAL A 54 -3.45 3.87 0.21
C VAL A 54 -4.11 4.19 1.56
N TRP A 55 -4.09 5.45 1.99
CA TRP A 55 -4.74 5.84 3.25
C TRP A 55 -6.26 5.61 3.21
N ILE A 56 -6.94 6.03 2.14
CA ILE A 56 -8.40 5.82 2.00
C ILE A 56 -8.72 4.32 2.05
N PHE A 57 -7.94 3.50 1.33
CA PHE A 57 -8.08 2.05 1.36
C PHE A 57 -7.93 1.49 2.78
N LEU A 58 -6.81 1.79 3.45
CA LEU A 58 -6.51 1.27 4.79
C LEU A 58 -7.47 1.78 5.87
N LYS A 59 -7.94 3.03 5.78
CA LYS A 59 -8.95 3.57 6.70
C LYS A 59 -10.25 2.77 6.65
N SER A 60 -10.63 2.34 5.46
CA SER A 60 -11.85 1.57 5.19
C SER A 60 -11.73 0.09 5.57
N CYS A 61 -10.51 -0.39 5.78
CA CYS A 61 -10.24 -1.75 6.22
C CYS A 61 -10.50 -1.93 7.71
N ASP A 62 -11.26 -2.93 8.12
CA ASP A 62 -11.30 -3.42 9.50
C ASP A 62 -10.57 -4.76 9.63
N GLU A 63 -10.59 -5.38 10.80
CA GLU A 63 -9.96 -6.69 11.05
C GLU A 63 -10.58 -7.85 10.23
N THR A 64 -11.72 -7.60 9.57
CA THR A 64 -12.44 -8.58 8.76
C THR A 64 -12.18 -8.42 7.25
N VAL A 65 -11.52 -7.34 6.84
CA VAL A 65 -11.21 -7.11 5.43
C VAL A 65 -10.12 -8.07 4.95
N VAL A 66 -10.39 -8.67 3.79
CA VAL A 66 -9.52 -9.62 3.10
C VAL A 66 -8.89 -8.89 1.92
N LEU A 67 -7.56 -8.88 1.86
CA LEU A 67 -6.83 -8.24 0.77
C LEU A 67 -6.53 -9.26 -0.32
N TYR A 68 -6.80 -8.87 -1.56
CA TYR A 68 -6.37 -9.64 -2.71
C TYR A 68 -4.88 -9.42 -2.95
N ASN A 69 -4.10 -10.48 -2.83
CA ASN A 69 -2.69 -10.49 -3.19
C ASN A 69 -2.58 -10.73 -4.70
N VAL A 70 -2.17 -9.70 -5.44
CA VAL A 70 -2.03 -9.76 -6.90
C VAL A 70 -0.89 -10.69 -7.32
N SER A 71 0.15 -10.80 -6.49
CA SER A 71 1.34 -11.62 -6.75
C SER A 71 1.05 -13.13 -6.65
N THR A 72 0.12 -13.54 -5.79
CA THR A 72 -0.22 -14.95 -5.53
C THR A 72 -1.63 -15.33 -5.99
N GLY A 73 -2.47 -14.36 -6.31
CA GLY A 73 -3.88 -14.56 -6.59
C GLY A 73 -4.70 -15.01 -5.37
N SER A 74 -4.20 -14.83 -4.14
CA SER A 74 -4.86 -15.27 -2.91
C SER A 74 -5.64 -14.14 -2.23
N ASN A 75 -6.73 -14.51 -1.56
CA ASN A 75 -7.52 -13.63 -0.70
C ASN A 75 -7.16 -13.95 0.76
N GLU A 76 -6.18 -13.25 1.31
CA GLU A 76 -5.71 -13.47 2.68
C GLU A 76 -6.26 -12.40 3.63
N ALA A 77 -6.65 -12.83 4.84
CA ALA A 77 -7.01 -11.90 5.90
C ALA A 77 -5.86 -10.92 6.16
N ILE A 78 -6.19 -9.68 6.52
CA ILE A 78 -5.22 -8.60 6.75
C ILE A 78 -4.03 -9.09 7.60
N SER A 79 -2.85 -9.08 6.98
CA SER A 79 -1.59 -9.41 7.65
C SER A 79 -1.38 -8.50 8.87
N PRO A 80 -0.85 -8.98 10.01
CA PRO A 80 -0.53 -8.14 11.18
C PRO A 80 0.29 -6.88 10.83
N ARG A 81 1.13 -6.96 9.81
CA ARG A 81 1.92 -5.82 9.28
C ARG A 81 1.07 -4.73 8.65
N LEU A 82 -0.10 -5.06 8.10
CA LEU A 82 -1.05 -4.07 7.57
C LEU A 82 -1.79 -3.34 8.69
N ILE A 83 -2.12 -4.04 9.77
CA ILE A 83 -2.68 -3.42 10.98
C ILE A 83 -1.64 -2.47 11.58
N GLU A 84 -0.38 -2.88 11.62
CA GLU A 84 0.75 -2.05 12.06
C GLU A 84 0.92 -0.81 11.16
N LEU A 85 0.94 -0.98 9.84
CA LEU A 85 1.02 0.11 8.87
C LEU A 85 -0.15 1.09 9.01
N LYS A 86 -1.39 0.59 9.12
CA LYS A 86 -2.58 1.41 9.35
C LYS A 86 -2.47 2.19 10.66
N SER A 87 -2.06 1.51 11.74
CA SER A 87 -1.89 2.12 13.07
C SER A 87 -0.81 3.20 13.07
N TRP A 88 0.28 2.97 12.35
CA TRP A 88 1.34 3.96 12.15
C TRP A 88 0.83 5.17 11.37
N LEU A 89 0.18 4.98 10.22
CA LEU A 89 -0.39 6.06 9.39
C LEU A 89 -1.39 6.92 10.17
N ALA A 90 -2.22 6.30 11.02
CA ALA A 90 -3.16 7.01 11.87
C ALA A 90 -2.47 7.90 12.93
N ARG A 91 -1.27 7.53 13.40
CA ARG A 91 -0.49 8.28 14.39
C ARG A 91 0.33 9.41 13.77
N GLU A 92 0.96 9.18 12.62
CA GLU A 92 1.99 10.06 12.04
C GLU A 92 1.44 11.36 11.44
N LYS A 93 0.18 11.37 11.00
CA LYS A 93 -0.32 12.44 10.13
C LYS A 93 -1.61 13.13 10.58
N GLY A 94 -2.16 12.77 11.74
CA GLY A 94 -3.46 13.34 12.16
C GLY A 94 -4.58 13.08 11.16
N TYR A 95 -4.42 12.05 10.31
CA TYR A 95 -5.48 11.57 9.42
C TYR A 95 -6.61 10.99 10.29
N LYS A 96 -7.60 11.83 10.62
CA LYS A 96 -8.86 11.40 11.24
C LYS A 96 -9.78 10.74 10.22
#